data_AF-A0A8J7D415-F1
#
_entry.id   AF-A0A8J7D415-F1
#
_cell.length_a   1.000
_cell.length_b   1.000
_cell.length_c   1.000
_cell.angle_alpha   90.00
_cell.angle_beta   90.00
_cell.angle_gamma   90.00
#
_symmetry.space_group_name_H-M   'P 1'
#
loop_
_entity.id
_entity.type
_entity.pdbx_description
1 polymer ?
#
loop_
_entity_poly.entity_id
_entity_poly.type
_entity_poly.pdbx_seq_one_letter_code
_entity_poly.pdbx_strand_id
1 'polypeptide(L)'
;MSLLLKCLLAVNNKHLNRYKKLLTGLALSLCYLNFGIPSAQAEGSRTLYPSTAPVGSSRANLEWRTDTYGGLVLRRTLLKVYANKDEYILLGSSAVGVNNGNVRVYNPGRVSGSIGSETVPGTADFVCTSQAGRGVISTRQQELNGPRAISGGGNPNGYIPCYYQAPSTGVYDIVFYGPDGGNSSVNSTPTGEIDLGSDSNFNDQQKTSVAAWDVTVRSSDQTSTTDLNGRLFSYYLALFTGNNGRYLNFPVYPVTTDGFRYKVELRGTDPNGFVLYGNQTGFFDSDGMVESMGDIIPRTSQLDPCVPVSVYTAPDVLSFRFCSCACNRGNSRELLPDYFSSSWRDFRRCDADESVPHR
;
A
#
# COMPACT_ATOMS: atom_id res chain seq x y z
N MET A 1 -23.43 -53.05 -54.18
CA MET A 1 -23.92 -52.04 -53.21
C MET A 1 -23.30 -52.19 -51.81
N SER A 2 -21.99 -52.49 -51.69
CA SER A 2 -21.35 -52.83 -50.39
C SER A 2 -20.07 -52.01 -50.07
N LEU A 3 -19.38 -51.46 -51.07
CA LEU A 3 -18.19 -50.62 -50.82
C LEU A 3 -18.50 -49.13 -50.56
N LEU A 4 -19.51 -48.55 -51.21
CA LEU A 4 -19.87 -47.14 -51.07
C LEU A 4 -20.39 -46.79 -49.66
N LEU A 5 -21.12 -47.71 -49.00
CA LEU A 5 -21.66 -47.49 -47.65
C LEU A 5 -20.56 -47.56 -46.56
N LYS A 6 -19.50 -48.36 -46.78
CA LYS A 6 -18.36 -48.44 -45.85
C LYS A 6 -17.47 -47.20 -45.90
N CYS A 7 -17.30 -46.57 -47.08
CA CYS A 7 -16.57 -45.30 -47.19
C CYS A 7 -17.30 -44.13 -46.52
N LEU A 8 -18.63 -44.05 -46.63
CA LEU A 8 -19.43 -42.99 -46.01
C LEU A 8 -19.43 -43.04 -44.47
N LEU A 9 -19.41 -44.23 -43.86
CA LEU A 9 -19.33 -44.40 -42.40
C LEU A 9 -17.92 -44.13 -41.84
N ALA A 10 -16.86 -44.39 -42.60
CA ALA A 10 -15.48 -44.16 -42.16
C ALA A 10 -15.06 -42.67 -42.17
N VAL A 11 -15.65 -41.86 -43.05
CA VAL A 11 -15.38 -40.41 -43.14
C VAL A 11 -15.98 -39.66 -41.93
N ASN A 12 -17.12 -40.11 -41.41
CA ASN A 12 -17.84 -39.43 -40.33
C ASN A 12 -17.12 -39.55 -38.96
N ASN A 13 -16.47 -40.70 -38.69
CA ASN A 13 -15.74 -40.92 -37.44
C ASN A 13 -14.43 -40.11 -37.32
N LYS A 14 -13.78 -39.76 -38.44
CA LYS A 14 -12.54 -38.96 -38.43
C LYS A 14 -12.78 -37.51 -38.05
N HIS A 15 -13.90 -36.93 -38.49
CA HIS A 15 -14.30 -35.56 -38.10
C HIS A 15 -14.71 -35.49 -36.63
N LEU A 16 -15.50 -36.45 -36.14
CA LEU A 16 -15.92 -36.49 -34.73
C LEU A 16 -14.72 -36.61 -33.76
N ASN A 17 -13.71 -37.43 -34.12
CA ASN A 17 -12.48 -37.55 -33.33
C ASN A 17 -11.58 -36.31 -33.39
N ARG A 18 -11.61 -35.55 -34.50
CA ARG A 18 -10.91 -34.26 -34.57
C ARG A 18 -11.55 -33.21 -33.66
N TYR A 19 -12.88 -33.10 -33.64
CA TYR A 19 -13.59 -32.17 -32.75
C TYR A 19 -13.39 -32.53 -31.27
N LYS A 20 -13.43 -33.81 -30.90
CA LYS A 20 -13.14 -34.24 -29.52
C LYS A 20 -11.74 -33.84 -29.09
N LYS A 21 -10.72 -34.05 -29.93
CA LYS A 21 -9.32 -33.65 -29.67
C LYS A 21 -9.14 -32.13 -29.58
N LEU A 22 -9.84 -31.37 -30.43
CA LEU A 22 -9.87 -29.90 -30.37
C LEU A 22 -10.52 -29.39 -29.09
N LEU A 23 -11.65 -29.96 -28.66
CA LEU A 23 -12.33 -29.62 -27.41
C LEU A 23 -11.51 -30.02 -26.17
N THR A 24 -10.84 -31.18 -26.17
CA THR A 24 -9.93 -31.55 -25.06
C THR A 24 -8.70 -30.64 -25.02
N GLY A 25 -8.14 -30.29 -26.18
CA GLY A 25 -7.03 -29.34 -26.27
C GLY A 25 -7.40 -27.94 -25.76
N LEU A 26 -8.59 -27.44 -26.11
CA LEU A 26 -9.10 -26.17 -25.63
C LEU A 26 -9.35 -26.20 -24.11
N ALA A 27 -9.94 -27.28 -23.58
CA ALA A 27 -10.16 -27.46 -22.16
C ALA A 27 -8.83 -27.53 -21.37
N LEU A 28 -7.83 -28.26 -21.86
CA LEU A 28 -6.50 -28.28 -21.24
C LEU A 28 -5.83 -26.89 -21.31
N SER A 29 -5.92 -26.19 -22.43
CA SER A 29 -5.37 -24.84 -22.60
C SER A 29 -6.02 -23.81 -21.66
N LEU A 30 -7.34 -23.91 -21.42
CA LEU A 30 -8.06 -23.07 -20.45
C LEU A 30 -7.72 -23.41 -19.00
N CYS A 31 -7.39 -24.67 -18.69
CA CYS A 31 -6.89 -25.06 -17.37
C CYS A 31 -5.47 -24.52 -17.12
N TYR A 32 -4.58 -24.50 -18.12
CA TYR A 32 -3.23 -23.94 -17.97
C TYR A 32 -3.19 -22.42 -17.80
N LEU A 33 -4.16 -21.69 -18.37
CA LEU A 33 -4.25 -20.22 -18.23
C LEU A 33 -4.63 -19.76 -16.81
N ASN A 34 -5.14 -20.65 -15.94
CA ASN A 34 -5.48 -20.31 -14.55
C ASN A 34 -4.32 -20.47 -13.55
N PHE A 35 -3.19 -21.07 -13.95
CA PHE A 35 -2.06 -21.34 -13.03
C PHE A 35 -1.10 -20.16 -12.82
N GLY A 36 -1.36 -19.01 -13.44
CA GLY A 36 -0.41 -17.89 -13.48
C GLY A 36 -0.85 -16.60 -12.79
N ILE A 37 -2.03 -16.53 -12.19
CA ILE A 37 -2.45 -15.30 -11.50
C ILE A 37 -1.82 -15.32 -10.10
N PRO A 38 -0.81 -14.48 -9.80
CA PRO A 38 -0.28 -14.39 -8.45
C PRO A 38 -1.41 -13.98 -7.52
N SER A 39 -1.58 -14.72 -6.42
CA SER A 39 -2.50 -14.35 -5.36
C SER A 39 -2.26 -12.89 -4.99
N ALA A 40 -3.32 -12.07 -5.02
CA ALA A 40 -3.22 -10.69 -4.58
C ALA A 40 -2.77 -10.70 -3.11
N GLN A 41 -1.61 -10.12 -2.82
CA GLN A 41 -1.08 -10.01 -1.46
C GLN A 41 -1.48 -8.64 -0.93
N ALA A 42 -2.38 -8.58 0.05
CA ALA A 42 -2.71 -7.33 0.72
C ALA A 42 -3.28 -7.66 2.11
N GLU A 43 -2.43 -8.04 3.05
CA GLU A 43 -2.88 -8.40 4.42
C GLU A 43 -2.34 -7.45 5.49
N GLY A 44 -1.35 -6.60 5.18
CA GLY A 44 -0.77 -5.73 6.20
C GLY A 44 0.59 -5.13 5.85
N SER A 45 1.22 -4.54 6.87
CA SER A 45 2.59 -4.01 6.79
C SER A 45 3.63 -5.09 6.48
N ARG A 46 3.36 -6.37 6.77
CA ARG A 46 4.19 -7.50 6.33
C ARG A 46 4.29 -7.64 4.81
N THR A 47 3.26 -7.24 4.09
CA THR A 47 3.26 -7.25 2.60
C THR A 47 3.97 -6.03 2.04
N LEU A 48 3.82 -4.86 2.70
CA LEU A 48 4.57 -3.65 2.32
C LEU A 48 6.07 -3.82 2.60
N TYR A 49 6.41 -4.43 3.73
CA TYR A 49 7.77 -4.65 4.17
C TYR A 49 8.00 -6.16 4.33
N PRO A 50 8.19 -6.92 3.24
CA PRO A 50 8.46 -8.35 3.33
C PRO A 50 9.87 -8.60 3.89
N SER A 51 10.14 -9.83 4.34
CA SER A 51 11.50 -10.25 4.74
C SER A 51 12.52 -10.17 3.59
N THR A 52 12.04 -10.10 2.35
CA THR A 52 12.82 -9.94 1.13
C THR A 52 12.98 -8.49 0.69
N ALA A 53 12.61 -7.52 1.53
CA ALA A 53 12.80 -6.10 1.23
C ALA A 53 14.28 -5.82 0.90
N PRO A 54 14.58 -4.98 -0.12
CA PRO A 54 15.96 -4.68 -0.50
C PRO A 54 16.78 -4.14 0.68
N VAL A 55 18.07 -4.51 0.73
CA VAL A 55 19.01 -3.96 1.72
C VAL A 55 19.04 -2.43 1.60
N GLY A 56 19.04 -1.73 2.75
CA GLY A 56 18.97 -0.27 2.78
C GLY A 56 17.57 0.31 2.62
N SER A 57 16.53 -0.53 2.48
CA SER A 57 15.15 -0.07 2.56
C SER A 57 14.82 0.43 3.96
N SER A 58 13.97 1.43 4.03
CA SER A 58 13.33 1.92 5.24
C SER A 58 11.83 1.62 5.22
N ARG A 59 11.19 1.79 6.38
CA ARG A 59 9.73 1.73 6.52
C ARG A 59 9.13 3.10 6.77
N ALA A 60 7.85 3.22 6.44
CA ALA A 60 7.01 4.32 6.86
C ALA A 60 5.93 3.80 7.81
N ASN A 61 5.59 4.58 8.83
CA ASN A 61 4.45 4.28 9.68
C ASN A 61 3.15 4.67 8.99
N LEU A 62 2.07 3.94 9.31
CA LEU A 62 0.71 4.27 8.87
C LEU A 62 0.17 5.41 9.72
N GLU A 63 -0.33 6.47 9.11
CA GLU A 63 -0.80 7.66 9.83
C GLU A 63 -2.31 7.70 10.10
N TRP A 64 -2.65 8.26 11.26
CA TRP A 64 -3.98 8.79 11.56
C TRP A 64 -3.88 10.15 12.25
N ARG A 65 -4.09 11.25 11.51
CA ARG A 65 -3.94 12.62 12.00
C ARG A 65 -5.12 13.52 11.65
N THR A 66 -5.30 14.64 12.35
CA THR A 66 -6.39 15.61 12.09
C THR A 66 -6.06 16.68 11.06
N ASP A 67 -4.79 16.89 10.72
CA ASP A 67 -4.35 17.85 9.70
C ASP A 67 -4.47 17.30 8.27
N THR A 68 -4.52 18.23 7.32
CA THR A 68 -4.60 17.93 5.88
C THR A 68 -3.22 17.99 5.23
N TYR A 69 -2.95 17.06 4.34
CA TYR A 69 -1.87 17.12 3.39
C TYR A 69 -2.23 18.03 2.22
N GLY A 70 -1.45 19.08 1.99
CA GLY A 70 -1.65 20.05 0.91
C GLY A 70 -2.97 20.83 0.97
N GLY A 71 -3.66 20.85 2.12
CA GLY A 71 -5.00 21.46 2.25
C GLY A 71 -6.12 20.66 1.58
N LEU A 72 -5.84 19.45 1.10
CA LEU A 72 -6.74 18.66 0.26
C LEU A 72 -7.23 17.38 0.93
N VAL A 73 -6.29 16.54 1.39
CA VAL A 73 -6.57 15.18 1.88
C VAL A 73 -6.18 15.10 3.35
N LEU A 74 -7.06 14.58 4.22
CA LEU A 74 -6.71 14.31 5.60
C LEU A 74 -5.56 13.29 5.67
N ARG A 75 -4.59 13.52 6.56
CA ARG A 75 -3.47 12.58 6.81
C ARG A 75 -3.92 11.38 7.65
N ARG A 76 -4.88 10.63 7.12
CA ARG A 76 -5.52 9.47 7.76
C ARG A 76 -5.59 8.33 6.78
N THR A 77 -5.04 7.17 7.11
CA THR A 77 -5.27 6.00 6.27
C THR A 77 -6.52 5.26 6.71
N LEU A 78 -7.54 5.27 5.86
CA LEU A 78 -8.76 4.49 6.02
C LEU A 78 -8.64 3.20 5.19
N LEU A 79 -8.36 2.09 5.87
CA LEU A 79 -8.25 0.80 5.21
C LEU A 79 -9.66 0.21 5.00
N LYS A 80 -9.86 -0.44 3.86
CA LYS A 80 -11.12 -1.05 3.47
C LYS A 80 -10.93 -2.54 3.24
N VAL A 81 -11.78 -3.36 3.86
CA VAL A 81 -11.69 -4.81 3.76
C VAL A 81 -13.04 -5.39 3.34
N TYR A 82 -13.04 -6.16 2.25
CA TYR A 82 -14.21 -6.93 1.87
C TYR A 82 -14.25 -8.25 2.67
N ALA A 83 -15.36 -8.51 3.34
CA ALA A 83 -15.61 -9.79 3.99
C ALA A 83 -17.04 -10.27 3.69
N ASN A 84 -17.19 -11.58 3.50
CA ASN A 84 -18.51 -12.20 3.46
C ASN A 84 -19.06 -12.34 4.88
N LYS A 85 -20.39 -12.44 4.99
CA LYS A 85 -21.04 -12.78 6.25
C LYS A 85 -20.38 -14.03 6.88
N ASP A 86 -20.20 -13.97 8.19
CA ASP A 86 -19.62 -15.00 9.06
C ASP A 86 -18.11 -15.26 8.90
N GLU A 87 -17.43 -14.64 7.91
CA GLU A 87 -15.96 -14.59 7.85
C GLU A 87 -15.40 -13.77 9.02
N TYR A 88 -14.15 -14.06 9.39
CA TYR A 88 -13.44 -13.29 10.41
C TYR A 88 -12.48 -12.29 9.78
N ILE A 89 -12.54 -11.05 10.25
CA ILE A 89 -11.53 -10.02 10.04
C ILE A 89 -10.60 -10.04 11.26
N LEU A 90 -9.36 -10.45 11.05
CA LEU A 90 -8.29 -10.56 12.04
C LEU A 90 -7.44 -9.30 11.97
N LEU A 91 -7.15 -8.73 13.12
CA LEU A 91 -6.55 -7.41 13.24
C LEU A 91 -5.38 -7.44 14.23
N GLY A 92 -4.31 -6.72 13.89
CA GLY A 92 -3.17 -6.51 14.77
C GLY A 92 -2.50 -5.15 14.55
N SER A 93 -2.00 -4.53 15.61
CA SER A 93 -1.21 -3.30 15.54
C SER A 93 -0.14 -3.24 16.62
N SER A 94 0.94 -2.53 16.33
CA SER A 94 1.98 -2.16 17.30
C SER A 94 1.53 -1.13 18.35
N ALA A 95 0.35 -0.52 18.18
CA ALA A 95 -0.18 0.47 19.12
C ALA A 95 -1.36 -0.04 19.97
N VAL A 96 -1.88 -1.26 19.75
CA VAL A 96 -2.99 -1.78 20.56
C VAL A 96 -2.58 -1.85 22.03
N GLY A 97 -3.35 -1.19 22.89
CA GLY A 97 -3.11 -1.19 24.33
C GLY A 97 -2.02 -0.23 24.80
N VAL A 98 -1.48 0.60 23.90
CA VAL A 98 -0.55 1.68 24.24
C VAL A 98 -1.31 3.00 24.29
N ASN A 99 -1.55 3.55 25.49
CA ASN A 99 -2.38 4.72 25.70
C ASN A 99 -3.75 4.59 24.98
N ASN A 100 -4.07 5.51 24.06
CA ASN A 100 -5.30 5.49 23.27
C ASN A 100 -5.19 4.66 21.97
N GLY A 101 -4.06 4.01 21.74
CA GLY A 101 -3.79 3.22 20.55
C GLY A 101 -4.71 2.00 20.43
N ASN A 102 -5.32 1.84 19.26
CA ASN A 102 -6.38 0.86 19.05
C ASN A 102 -6.61 0.57 17.56
N VAL A 103 -7.33 -0.53 17.29
CA VAL A 103 -7.90 -0.80 15.96
C VAL A 103 -9.42 -0.71 16.08
N ARG A 104 -10.05 -0.01 15.15
CA ARG A 104 -11.50 0.20 15.10
C ARG A 104 -12.06 -0.34 13.79
N VAL A 105 -13.20 -1.02 13.88
CA VAL A 105 -13.95 -1.54 12.73
C VAL A 105 -15.29 -0.83 12.67
N TYR A 106 -15.67 -0.43 11.45
CA TYR A 106 -16.99 0.10 11.16
C TYR A 106 -17.68 -0.79 10.13
N ASN A 107 -18.95 -1.09 10.40
CA ASN A 107 -19.81 -1.86 9.51
C ASN A 107 -19.99 -1.17 8.14
N PRO A 108 -20.33 -1.91 7.08
CA PRO A 108 -20.53 -1.34 5.76
C PRO A 108 -21.51 -0.16 5.77
N GLY A 109 -21.11 0.94 5.12
CA GLY A 109 -21.92 2.15 4.98
C GLY A 109 -21.91 3.09 6.20
N ARG A 110 -21.13 2.80 7.25
CA ARG A 110 -21.01 3.67 8.44
C ARG A 110 -20.08 4.86 8.24
N VAL A 111 -19.02 4.71 7.45
CA VAL A 111 -18.15 5.83 7.06
C VAL A 111 -18.71 6.46 5.79
N SER A 112 -18.85 7.79 5.78
CA SER A 112 -19.46 8.55 4.69
C SER A 112 -18.59 9.72 4.25
N GLY A 113 -18.98 10.39 3.17
CA GLY A 113 -18.27 11.58 2.66
C GLY A 113 -17.31 11.25 1.51
N SER A 114 -16.68 12.29 0.99
CA SER A 114 -15.76 12.17 -0.14
C SER A 114 -14.41 11.64 0.30
N ILE A 115 -13.73 10.92 -0.61
CA ILE A 115 -12.38 10.39 -0.38
C ILE A 115 -11.44 11.50 0.08
N GLY A 116 -10.71 11.26 1.16
CA GLY A 116 -9.78 12.21 1.77
C GLY A 116 -10.42 13.22 2.73
N SER A 117 -11.75 13.17 2.89
CA SER A 117 -12.54 14.01 3.81
C SER A 117 -13.64 13.20 4.50
N GLU A 118 -13.42 11.89 4.65
CA GLU A 118 -14.41 10.97 5.17
C GLU A 118 -14.81 11.32 6.61
N THR A 119 -16.12 11.30 6.86
CA THR A 119 -16.71 11.39 8.18
C THR A 119 -16.77 10.00 8.80
N VAL A 120 -15.96 9.80 9.83
CA VAL A 120 -15.86 8.55 10.59
C VAL A 120 -16.64 8.72 11.88
N PRO A 121 -17.65 7.88 12.17
CA PRO A 121 -18.42 7.97 13.40
C PRO A 121 -17.53 7.88 14.65
N GLY A 122 -17.85 8.63 15.71
CA GLY A 122 -17.09 8.60 16.96
C GLY A 122 -17.10 7.23 17.66
N THR A 123 -18.16 6.45 17.43
CA THR A 123 -18.37 5.11 17.98
C THR A 123 -18.20 4.05 16.89
N ALA A 124 -17.23 3.16 17.09
CA ALA A 124 -16.99 2.00 16.23
C ALA A 124 -17.91 0.83 16.59
N ASP A 125 -18.13 -0.07 15.62
CA ASP A 125 -18.89 -1.30 15.83
C ASP A 125 -18.06 -2.35 16.56
N PHE A 126 -16.73 -2.27 16.42
CA PHE A 126 -15.78 -3.06 17.20
C PHE A 126 -14.51 -2.28 17.49
N VAL A 127 -13.96 -2.51 18.69
CA VAL A 127 -12.66 -1.98 19.13
C VAL A 127 -11.79 -3.12 19.62
N CYS A 128 -10.55 -3.19 19.16
CA CYS A 128 -9.65 -4.30 19.43
C CYS A 128 -9.37 -4.50 20.93
N THR A 129 -9.25 -3.41 21.68
CA THR A 129 -9.06 -3.45 23.14
C THR A 129 -10.25 -4.02 23.93
N SER A 130 -11.40 -4.27 23.30
CA SER A 130 -12.49 -5.05 23.92
C SER A 130 -12.13 -6.52 24.13
N GLN A 131 -11.08 -7.00 23.45
CA GLN A 131 -10.54 -8.35 23.56
C GLN A 131 -9.16 -8.29 24.23
N ALA A 132 -9.13 -8.34 25.57
CA ALA A 132 -7.89 -8.20 26.35
C ALA A 132 -6.79 -9.19 25.92
N GLY A 133 -5.55 -8.70 25.81
CA GLY A 133 -4.38 -9.50 25.42
C GLY A 133 -4.33 -9.88 23.94
N ARG A 134 -5.21 -9.33 23.09
CA ARG A 134 -5.27 -9.60 21.65
C ARG A 134 -4.94 -8.36 20.82
N GLY A 135 -4.53 -8.60 19.57
CA GLY A 135 -4.24 -7.60 18.55
C GLY A 135 -2.92 -6.84 18.72
N VAL A 136 -2.07 -7.23 19.65
CA VAL A 136 -0.76 -6.60 19.85
C VAL A 136 0.28 -7.25 18.93
N ILE A 137 0.91 -6.46 18.08
CA ILE A 137 2.13 -6.85 17.34
C ILE A 137 3.31 -6.21 18.06
N SER A 138 4.08 -7.00 18.81
CA SER A 138 5.19 -6.49 19.64
C SER A 138 6.58 -6.77 19.08
N THR A 139 6.68 -7.53 17.98
CA THR A 139 7.96 -7.84 17.34
C THR A 139 7.82 -7.94 15.82
N ARG A 140 8.93 -7.74 15.11
CA ARG A 140 9.02 -8.00 13.67
C ARG A 140 8.73 -9.44 13.30
N GLN A 141 9.13 -10.40 14.14
CA GLN A 141 8.82 -11.81 13.91
C GLN A 141 7.30 -12.05 13.89
N GLN A 142 6.56 -11.45 14.83
CA GLN A 142 5.10 -11.55 14.84
C GLN A 142 4.46 -10.88 13.62
N GLU A 143 4.96 -9.70 13.22
CA GLU A 143 4.51 -9.01 12.01
C GLU A 143 4.65 -9.91 10.77
N LEU A 144 5.85 -10.48 10.56
CA LEU A 144 6.14 -11.32 9.39
C LEU A 144 5.33 -12.62 9.35
N ASN A 145 5.12 -13.27 10.49
CA ASN A 145 4.33 -14.50 10.57
C ASN A 145 2.82 -14.26 10.43
N GLY A 146 2.35 -13.03 10.64
CA GLY A 146 0.92 -12.71 10.60
C GLY A 146 0.14 -13.31 11.80
N PRO A 147 -1.20 -13.39 11.70
CA PRO A 147 -2.03 -13.79 12.83
C PRO A 147 -2.02 -15.30 13.11
N ARG A 148 -2.07 -15.65 14.40
CA ARG A 148 -2.45 -16.99 14.91
C ARG A 148 -3.91 -17.33 14.56
N ALA A 149 -4.31 -18.59 14.68
CA ALA A 149 -5.74 -18.92 14.60
C ALA A 149 -6.47 -18.34 15.83
N ILE A 150 -7.76 -18.04 15.67
CA ILE A 150 -8.58 -17.43 16.73
C ILE A 150 -8.68 -18.34 17.96
N SER A 151 -8.75 -19.65 17.71
CA SER A 151 -8.77 -20.71 18.72
C SER A 151 -7.51 -20.76 19.60
N GLY A 152 -6.44 -20.06 19.22
CA GLY A 152 -5.16 -20.04 19.93
C GLY A 152 -4.16 -21.09 19.45
N GLY A 153 -4.60 -22.06 18.64
CA GLY A 153 -3.72 -23.00 17.93
C GLY A 153 -3.20 -22.43 16.60
N GLY A 154 -2.22 -23.09 15.99
CA GLY A 154 -1.70 -22.74 14.66
C GLY A 154 -0.88 -21.45 14.60
N ASN A 155 0.17 -21.44 13.76
CA ASN A 155 1.10 -20.31 13.59
C ASN A 155 1.63 -19.72 14.93
N PRO A 156 2.29 -20.51 15.80
CA PRO A 156 2.69 -20.08 17.14
C PRO A 156 3.68 -18.91 17.17
N ASN A 157 4.33 -18.58 16.04
CA ASN A 157 5.24 -17.44 15.94
C ASN A 157 4.53 -16.14 15.53
N GLY A 158 3.25 -16.22 15.15
CA GLY A 158 2.40 -15.08 14.84
C GLY A 158 1.90 -14.33 16.07
N TYR A 159 1.32 -13.15 15.85
CA TYR A 159 0.63 -12.40 16.89
C TYR A 159 -0.73 -13.04 17.21
N ILE A 160 -1.25 -12.82 18.44
CA ILE A 160 -2.62 -13.24 18.79
C ILE A 160 -3.57 -12.15 18.27
N PRO A 161 -4.39 -12.40 17.24
CA PRO A 161 -5.23 -11.34 16.66
C PRO A 161 -6.41 -11.02 17.55
N CYS A 162 -6.83 -9.75 17.52
CA CYS A 162 -8.22 -9.45 17.79
C CYS A 162 -9.03 -9.77 16.53
N TYR A 163 -10.28 -10.18 16.70
CA TYR A 163 -11.09 -10.70 15.61
C TYR A 163 -12.50 -10.12 15.65
N TYR A 164 -13.01 -9.82 14.48
CA TYR A 164 -14.38 -9.36 14.26
C TYR A 164 -15.06 -10.29 13.26
N GLN A 165 -16.18 -10.91 13.67
CA GLN A 165 -16.98 -11.73 12.75
C GLN A 165 -17.90 -10.81 11.96
N ALA A 166 -17.80 -10.85 10.64
CA ALA A 166 -18.57 -10.00 9.74
C ALA A 166 -20.08 -10.31 9.86
N PRO A 167 -20.93 -9.42 10.39
CA PRO A 167 -22.37 -9.68 10.53
C PRO A 167 -23.11 -9.73 9.18
N SER A 168 -22.53 -9.13 8.14
CA SER A 168 -23.08 -9.07 6.79
C SER A 168 -21.98 -9.10 5.73
N THR A 169 -22.30 -9.44 4.50
CA THR A 169 -21.35 -9.31 3.39
C THR A 169 -21.20 -7.85 2.99
N GLY A 170 -19.97 -7.35 2.91
CA GLY A 170 -19.72 -5.97 2.48
C GLY A 170 -18.28 -5.50 2.69
N VAL A 171 -18.07 -4.21 2.46
CA VAL A 171 -16.79 -3.53 2.70
C VAL A 171 -16.84 -2.86 4.05
N TYR A 172 -15.94 -3.27 4.93
CA TYR A 172 -15.75 -2.73 6.28
C TYR A 172 -14.63 -1.70 6.27
N ASP A 173 -14.78 -0.67 7.09
CA ASP A 173 -13.74 0.36 7.27
C ASP A 173 -12.93 0.06 8.53
N ILE A 174 -11.62 -0.02 8.37
CA ILE A 174 -10.65 -0.31 9.43
C ILE A 174 -9.77 0.91 9.65
N VAL A 175 -9.63 1.26 10.92
CA VAL A 175 -8.87 2.42 11.35
C VAL A 175 -7.86 2.01 12.42
N PHE A 176 -6.61 2.42 12.22
CA PHE A 176 -5.52 2.24 13.18
C PHE A 176 -5.22 3.56 13.87
N TYR A 177 -5.41 3.61 15.18
CA TYR A 177 -4.99 4.74 16.01
C TYR A 177 -3.65 4.45 16.65
N GLY A 178 -2.74 5.41 16.54
CA GLY A 178 -1.56 5.46 17.38
C GLY A 178 -1.92 5.88 18.82
N PRO A 179 -0.92 5.88 19.73
CA PRO A 179 -1.08 6.22 21.15
C PRO A 179 -1.81 7.55 21.47
N ASP A 180 -1.75 8.54 20.57
CA ASP A 180 -2.43 9.84 20.74
C ASP A 180 -3.92 9.80 20.39
N GLY A 181 -4.42 8.68 19.85
CA GLY A 181 -5.82 8.48 19.50
C GLY A 181 -6.25 9.17 18.21
N GLY A 182 -7.57 9.30 18.01
CA GLY A 182 -8.18 9.71 16.74
C GLY A 182 -8.19 11.22 16.44
N ASN A 183 -7.83 12.05 17.42
CA ASN A 183 -8.07 13.51 17.41
C ASN A 183 -6.78 14.35 17.60
N SER A 184 -5.63 13.85 17.14
CA SER A 184 -4.34 14.52 17.27
C SER A 184 -3.71 14.78 15.89
N SER A 185 -2.87 15.82 15.80
CA SER A 185 -1.99 16.13 14.66
C SER A 185 -0.52 16.22 15.09
N VAL A 186 -0.16 15.59 16.21
CA VAL A 186 1.22 15.57 16.71
C VAL A 186 2.08 14.70 15.79
N ASN A 187 3.28 15.16 15.45
CA ASN A 187 4.23 14.34 14.71
C ASN A 187 4.68 13.14 15.54
N SER A 188 4.58 11.95 14.96
CA SER A 188 5.29 10.79 15.51
C SER A 188 6.79 10.91 15.25
N THR A 189 7.56 9.96 15.78
CA THR A 189 8.99 9.83 15.45
C THR A 189 9.26 8.38 15.03
N PRO A 190 8.80 7.95 13.84
CA PRO A 190 9.14 6.63 13.32
C PRO A 190 10.66 6.42 13.31
N THR A 191 11.14 5.19 13.49
CA THR A 191 12.59 4.92 13.38
C THR A 191 13.05 4.66 11.96
N GLY A 192 12.11 4.30 11.06
CA GLY A 192 12.42 3.88 9.71
C GLY A 192 13.02 2.47 9.61
N GLU A 193 13.23 1.78 10.74
CA GLU A 193 13.86 0.45 10.79
C GLU A 193 12.93 -0.64 10.26
N ILE A 194 13.31 -1.31 9.18
CA ILE A 194 12.58 -2.47 8.67
C ILE A 194 12.38 -3.54 9.75
N ASP A 195 13.39 -3.77 10.59
CA ASP A 195 13.42 -4.86 11.58
C ASP A 195 12.71 -4.55 12.90
N LEU A 196 12.18 -3.33 13.07
CA LEU A 196 11.50 -2.89 14.30
C LEU A 196 12.33 -3.18 15.58
N GLY A 197 13.64 -2.93 15.53
CA GLY A 197 14.54 -3.23 16.64
C GLY A 197 14.38 -2.30 17.84
N SER A 198 13.93 -1.06 17.61
CA SER A 198 13.70 -0.08 18.67
C SER A 198 12.36 -0.24 19.40
N ASP A 199 12.37 -0.10 20.72
CA ASP A 199 11.17 -0.04 21.58
C ASP A 199 10.21 1.10 21.20
N SER A 200 10.73 2.17 20.57
CA SER A 200 9.94 3.30 20.08
C SER A 200 8.88 2.91 19.05
N ASN A 201 9.06 1.76 18.39
CA ASN A 201 8.08 1.20 17.47
C ASN A 201 6.85 0.59 18.16
N PHE A 202 6.91 0.39 19.48
CA PHE A 202 5.88 -0.31 20.25
C PHE A 202 5.42 0.45 21.50
N ASN A 203 5.88 1.70 21.68
CA ASN A 203 5.54 2.54 22.83
C ASN A 203 4.80 3.82 22.40
N ASP A 204 4.67 4.79 23.32
CA ASP A 204 3.93 6.03 23.13
C ASP A 204 4.59 7.02 22.14
N GLN A 205 5.82 6.77 21.70
CA GLN A 205 6.53 7.56 20.68
C GLN A 205 5.97 7.36 19.26
N GLN A 206 5.12 6.34 19.07
CA GLN A 206 4.35 6.18 17.84
C GLN A 206 3.33 7.32 17.60
N LYS A 207 2.92 8.04 18.66
CA LYS A 207 1.99 9.21 18.63
C LYS A 207 0.76 9.00 17.73
N THR A 208 0.68 9.66 16.58
CA THR A 208 -0.45 9.58 15.63
C THR A 208 -0.24 8.55 14.52
N SER A 209 0.65 7.59 14.72
CA SER A 209 1.03 6.61 13.69
C SER A 209 1.12 5.21 14.29
N VAL A 210 1.18 4.19 13.45
CA VAL A 210 1.47 2.81 13.87
C VAL A 210 2.61 2.23 13.04
N ALA A 211 3.57 1.60 13.72
CA ALA A 211 4.73 1.00 13.06
C ALA A 211 4.35 -0.28 12.31
N ALA A 212 3.68 -1.23 12.98
CA ALA A 212 3.20 -2.48 12.39
C ALA A 212 1.67 -2.55 12.45
N TRP A 213 1.07 -3.12 11.40
CA TRP A 213 -0.38 -3.29 11.30
C TRP A 213 -0.74 -4.45 10.37
N ASP A 214 -1.84 -5.13 10.65
CA ASP A 214 -2.30 -6.27 9.87
C ASP A 214 -3.84 -6.32 9.88
N VAL A 215 -4.41 -6.60 8.71
CA VAL A 215 -5.83 -6.83 8.46
C VAL A 215 -5.92 -8.05 7.54
N THR A 216 -6.22 -9.19 8.14
CA THR A 216 -6.30 -10.48 7.44
C THR A 216 -7.73 -11.01 7.47
N VAL A 217 -8.24 -11.54 6.36
CA VAL A 217 -9.57 -12.19 6.32
C VAL A 217 -9.41 -13.71 6.34
N ARG A 218 -10.23 -14.41 7.14
CA ARG A 218 -10.30 -15.88 7.16
C ARG A 218 -11.73 -16.37 7.10
N SER A 219 -11.89 -17.65 6.75
CA SER A 219 -13.18 -18.35 6.81
C SER A 219 -13.78 -18.30 8.21
N SER A 220 -15.05 -18.72 8.33
CA SER A 220 -15.77 -18.81 9.61
C SER A 220 -15.23 -19.88 10.58
N ASP A 221 -14.16 -20.59 10.22
CA ASP A 221 -13.48 -21.56 11.07
C ASP A 221 -12.41 -20.88 11.94
N GLN A 222 -12.63 -20.87 13.26
CA GLN A 222 -11.72 -20.25 14.23
C GLN A 222 -10.35 -20.95 14.33
N THR A 223 -10.22 -22.17 13.81
CA THR A 223 -8.95 -22.91 13.75
C THR A 223 -8.15 -22.64 12.49
N SER A 224 -8.75 -21.95 11.50
CA SER A 224 -8.11 -21.68 10.22
C SER A 224 -6.85 -20.83 10.36
N THR A 225 -5.79 -21.28 9.69
CA THR A 225 -4.55 -20.53 9.44
C THR A 225 -4.43 -20.08 8.00
N THR A 226 -5.49 -20.22 7.20
CA THR A 226 -5.48 -19.90 5.77
C THR A 226 -6.10 -18.53 5.54
N ASP A 227 -5.27 -17.60 5.07
CA ASP A 227 -5.64 -16.22 4.77
C ASP A 227 -6.35 -16.14 3.41
N LEU A 228 -7.51 -15.48 3.37
CA LEU A 228 -8.27 -15.17 2.16
C LEU A 228 -7.73 -13.87 1.56
N ASN A 229 -6.62 -13.98 0.82
CA ASN A 229 -5.89 -12.79 0.42
C ASN A 229 -6.61 -11.92 -0.64
N GLY A 230 -6.21 -10.65 -0.73
CA GLY A 230 -6.68 -9.72 -1.76
C GLY A 230 -8.00 -9.03 -1.41
N ARG A 231 -8.36 -9.03 -0.14
CA ARG A 231 -9.58 -8.43 0.40
C ARG A 231 -9.40 -6.99 0.88
N LEU A 232 -8.15 -6.61 1.20
CA LEU A 232 -7.79 -5.30 1.71
C LEU A 232 -7.43 -4.34 0.56
N PHE A 233 -7.89 -3.10 0.68
CA PHE A 233 -7.50 -1.99 -0.18
C PHE A 233 -7.61 -0.67 0.58
N SER A 234 -7.13 0.41 -0.02
CA SER A 234 -7.39 1.77 0.43
C SER A 234 -7.51 2.67 -0.79
N TYR A 235 -8.23 3.79 -0.66
CA TYR A 235 -8.26 4.81 -1.70
C TYR A 235 -7.01 5.68 -1.70
N TYR A 236 -6.39 5.86 -0.54
CA TYR A 236 -5.09 6.52 -0.39
C TYR A 236 -4.35 6.00 0.84
N LEU A 237 -3.03 6.14 0.84
CA LEU A 237 -2.17 5.77 1.97
C LEU A 237 -1.44 7.02 2.47
N ALA A 238 -1.76 7.44 3.69
CA ALA A 238 -1.01 8.45 4.42
C ALA A 238 0.08 7.77 5.25
N LEU A 239 1.33 8.08 4.95
CA LEU A 239 2.50 7.41 5.48
C LEU A 239 3.55 8.42 5.92
N PHE A 240 4.33 8.07 6.94
CA PHE A 240 5.36 8.93 7.48
C PHE A 240 6.63 8.16 7.80
N THR A 241 7.73 8.57 7.17
CA THR A 241 9.06 8.01 7.46
C THR A 241 9.69 8.73 8.64
N GLY A 242 9.33 9.98 8.96
CA GLY A 242 9.86 10.72 10.10
C GLY A 242 11.15 11.49 9.86
N ASN A 243 11.89 11.19 8.78
CA ASN A 243 13.14 11.85 8.43
C ASN A 243 13.49 11.59 6.97
N ASN A 244 14.39 12.39 6.39
CA ASN A 244 15.01 12.10 5.10
C ASN A 244 16.14 11.05 5.25
N GLY A 245 16.67 10.56 4.14
CA GLY A 245 17.61 9.44 4.08
C GLY A 245 16.96 8.09 4.35
N ARG A 246 15.63 7.99 4.20
CA ARG A 246 14.81 6.81 4.51
C ARG A 246 14.09 6.31 3.25
N TYR A 247 14.84 5.56 2.45
CA TYR A 247 14.43 5.11 1.13
C TYR A 247 13.35 4.03 1.16
N LEU A 248 12.25 4.25 0.44
CA LEU A 248 11.12 3.31 0.34
C LEU A 248 11.18 2.49 -0.95
N ASN A 249 10.93 1.18 -0.84
CA ASN A 249 11.06 0.23 -1.96
C ASN A 249 9.85 -0.70 -2.16
N PHE A 250 8.75 -0.49 -1.45
CA PHE A 250 7.58 -1.36 -1.57
C PHE A 250 6.78 -1.07 -2.85
N PRO A 251 6.15 -2.07 -3.47
CA PRO A 251 5.24 -1.83 -4.58
C PRO A 251 3.88 -1.35 -4.08
N VAL A 252 3.23 -0.49 -4.87
CA VAL A 252 1.79 -0.21 -4.74
C VAL A 252 1.04 -0.65 -5.99
N TYR A 253 -0.21 -1.03 -5.80
CA TYR A 253 -1.03 -1.63 -6.85
C TYR A 253 -2.33 -0.85 -7.10
N PRO A 254 -2.25 0.36 -7.68
CA PRO A 254 -3.44 1.12 -8.03
C PRO A 254 -4.32 0.40 -9.05
N VAL A 255 -5.63 0.57 -8.90
CA VAL A 255 -6.63 0.18 -9.89
C VAL A 255 -7.03 1.42 -10.67
N THR A 256 -6.94 1.33 -11.99
CA THR A 256 -7.21 2.40 -12.95
C THR A 256 -8.61 2.27 -13.54
N THR A 257 -9.10 3.34 -14.16
CA THR A 257 -10.46 3.41 -14.75
C THR A 257 -10.67 2.49 -15.94
N ASP A 258 -9.58 2.06 -16.58
CA ASP A 258 -9.58 1.04 -17.63
C ASP A 258 -9.78 -0.39 -17.08
N GLY A 259 -9.92 -0.54 -15.76
CA GLY A 259 -10.17 -1.82 -15.08
C GLY A 259 -8.91 -2.65 -14.86
N PHE A 260 -7.72 -2.12 -15.16
CA PHE A 260 -6.47 -2.80 -14.91
C PHE A 260 -5.87 -2.42 -13.55
N ARG A 261 -4.93 -3.26 -13.10
CA ARG A 261 -4.14 -3.04 -11.89
C ARG A 261 -2.68 -2.88 -12.30
N TYR A 262 -2.13 -1.71 -12.05
CA TYR A 262 -0.73 -1.41 -12.36
C TYR A 262 0.15 -1.72 -11.15
N LYS A 263 1.39 -2.15 -11.38
CA LYS A 263 2.40 -2.24 -10.32
C LYS A 263 3.28 -0.98 -10.41
N VAL A 264 3.30 -0.18 -9.35
CA VAL A 264 4.18 0.98 -9.23
C VAL A 264 5.22 0.66 -8.17
N GLU A 265 6.49 0.76 -8.54
CA GLU A 265 7.62 0.55 -7.63
C GLU A 265 8.17 1.89 -7.17
N LEU A 266 8.33 2.09 -5.87
CA LEU A 266 8.84 3.36 -5.34
C LEU A 266 10.36 3.53 -5.53
N ARG A 267 11.10 2.45 -5.80
CA ARG A 267 12.53 2.47 -6.23
C ARG A 267 13.43 3.45 -5.47
N GLY A 268 13.33 3.46 -4.15
CA GLY A 268 14.20 4.25 -3.29
C GLY A 268 13.77 5.71 -3.14
N THR A 269 12.49 6.03 -3.33
CA THR A 269 11.98 7.37 -3.00
C THR A 269 12.21 7.68 -1.52
N ASP A 270 12.56 8.93 -1.21
CA ASP A 270 12.87 9.41 0.14
C ASP A 270 11.87 10.49 0.61
N PRO A 271 10.58 10.14 0.82
CA PRO A 271 9.63 11.09 1.37
C PRO A 271 9.77 11.17 2.88
N ASN A 272 9.45 12.33 3.47
CA ASN A 272 9.26 12.48 4.93
C ASN A 272 7.81 12.14 5.33
N GLY A 273 6.88 13.09 5.15
CA GLY A 273 5.43 12.84 5.22
C GLY A 273 4.82 12.93 3.84
N PHE A 274 4.03 11.92 3.46
CA PHE A 274 3.53 11.79 2.11
C PHE A 274 2.20 11.04 2.06
N VAL A 275 1.48 11.26 0.98
CA VAL A 275 0.25 10.55 0.66
C VAL A 275 0.39 9.92 -0.71
N LEU A 276 0.12 8.62 -0.81
CA LEU A 276 -0.03 7.92 -2.08
C LEU A 276 -1.51 7.83 -2.41
N TYR A 277 -1.91 8.43 -3.53
CA TYR A 277 -3.30 8.40 -3.99
C TYR A 277 -3.34 8.41 -5.52
N GLY A 278 -4.43 7.90 -6.07
CA GLY A 278 -4.74 8.03 -7.50
C GLY A 278 -5.73 9.16 -7.72
N ASN A 279 -5.51 9.97 -8.76
CA ASN A 279 -6.44 11.01 -9.17
C ASN A 279 -6.72 10.89 -10.68
N GLN A 280 -8.00 10.98 -11.05
CA GLN A 280 -8.47 10.91 -12.43
C GLN A 280 -8.49 12.28 -13.12
N THR A 281 -8.51 13.38 -12.36
CA THR A 281 -8.70 14.74 -12.89
C THR A 281 -7.43 15.58 -12.96
N GLY A 282 -6.30 15.09 -12.44
CA GLY A 282 -5.07 15.89 -12.33
C GLY A 282 -5.15 16.95 -11.22
N PHE A 283 -4.11 17.79 -11.11
CA PHE A 283 -4.14 18.96 -10.23
C PHE A 283 -4.70 20.15 -11.01
N PHE A 284 -5.50 20.99 -10.33
CA PHE A 284 -5.94 22.27 -10.87
C PHE A 284 -5.03 23.36 -10.30
N ASP A 285 -4.53 24.27 -11.13
CA ASP A 285 -3.90 25.49 -10.63
C ASP A 285 -4.98 26.43 -10.05
N SER A 286 -4.54 27.49 -9.36
CA SER A 286 -5.36 28.57 -8.79
C SER A 286 -6.30 29.27 -9.78
N ASP A 287 -6.10 29.06 -11.08
CA ASP A 287 -6.96 29.55 -12.16
C ASP A 287 -8.07 28.57 -12.58
N GLY A 288 -8.12 27.37 -11.97
CA GLY A 288 -9.13 26.35 -12.24
C GLY A 288 -8.89 25.54 -13.52
N MET A 289 -7.74 25.68 -14.17
CA MET A 289 -7.34 24.85 -15.31
C MET A 289 -6.65 23.58 -14.84
N VAL A 290 -6.91 22.46 -15.52
CA VAL A 290 -6.18 21.20 -15.29
C VAL A 290 -4.73 21.40 -15.71
N GLU A 291 -3.78 21.25 -14.79
CA GLU A 291 -2.38 21.13 -15.16
C GLU A 291 -2.20 19.80 -15.91
N SER A 292 -2.04 19.91 -17.23
CA SER A 292 -1.43 18.86 -18.04
C SER A 292 -0.10 18.47 -17.40
N MET A 293 0.22 17.17 -17.39
CA MET A 293 1.34 16.53 -16.67
C MET A 293 2.75 17.11 -16.93
N GLY A 294 2.90 18.16 -17.74
CA GLY A 294 4.17 18.78 -18.13
C GLY A 294 4.58 20.06 -17.39
N ASP A 295 3.70 20.75 -16.66
CA ASP A 295 4.03 22.11 -16.19
C ASP A 295 3.48 22.45 -14.79
N ILE A 296 3.74 21.57 -13.81
CA ILE A 296 3.67 22.02 -12.41
C ILE A 296 4.92 22.86 -12.18
N ILE A 297 4.78 24.18 -12.21
CA ILE A 297 5.83 25.10 -11.76
C ILE A 297 5.93 24.91 -10.24
N PRO A 298 7.01 24.32 -9.70
CA PRO A 298 7.22 24.37 -8.26
C PRO A 298 7.32 25.85 -7.89
N ARG A 299 6.39 26.36 -7.08
CA ARG A 299 6.66 27.60 -6.35
C ARG A 299 8.00 27.39 -5.66
N THR A 300 8.94 28.25 -5.98
CA THR A 300 10.35 28.19 -5.65
C THR A 300 10.58 28.07 -4.13
N SER A 301 10.53 26.85 -3.61
CA SER A 301 11.32 26.47 -2.44
C SER A 301 12.64 25.92 -2.98
N GLN A 302 13.72 26.68 -2.75
CA GLN A 302 15.10 26.39 -3.11
C GLN A 302 15.49 24.91 -2.91
N LEU A 303 15.36 24.11 -3.96
CA LEU A 303 15.97 22.80 -4.06
C LEU A 303 16.72 22.73 -5.39
N ASP A 304 17.94 22.26 -5.29
CA ASP A 304 18.99 22.17 -6.29
C ASP A 304 18.46 21.67 -7.66
N PRO A 305 18.71 22.37 -8.79
CA PRO A 305 18.22 21.99 -10.13
C PRO A 305 18.81 20.68 -10.69
N CYS A 306 19.59 19.94 -9.90
CA CYS A 306 20.32 18.76 -10.35
C CYS A 306 19.77 17.40 -9.87
N VAL A 307 18.60 17.34 -9.20
CA VAL A 307 18.00 16.05 -8.81
C VAL A 307 17.10 15.52 -9.95
N PRO A 308 17.44 14.39 -10.60
CA PRO A 308 16.59 13.82 -11.65
C PRO A 308 15.34 13.20 -11.02
N VAL A 309 14.18 13.79 -11.32
CA VAL A 309 12.87 13.15 -11.08
C VAL A 309 12.61 12.17 -12.23
N SER A 310 12.53 10.87 -11.93
CA SER A 310 12.19 9.87 -12.95
C SER A 310 10.70 9.98 -13.30
N VAL A 311 10.41 10.48 -14.50
CA VAL A 311 9.09 10.44 -15.11
C VAL A 311 9.08 9.31 -16.12
N TYR A 312 8.43 8.19 -15.81
CA TYR A 312 8.08 7.21 -16.83
C TYR A 312 6.77 7.64 -17.48
N THR A 313 6.79 7.84 -18.80
CA THR A 313 5.59 8.00 -19.61
C THR A 313 4.90 6.64 -19.74
N ALA A 314 3.82 6.43 -18.99
CA ALA A 314 2.79 5.46 -19.36
C ALA A 314 1.75 6.20 -20.23
N PRO A 315 1.23 5.58 -21.30
CA PRO A 315 0.18 6.21 -22.10
C PRO A 315 -1.07 6.29 -21.23
N ASP A 316 -1.55 7.53 -21.02
CA ASP A 316 -2.81 7.97 -20.43
C ASP A 316 -3.31 7.24 -19.17
N VAL A 317 -3.53 8.02 -18.09
CA VAL A 317 -4.20 7.65 -16.81
C VAL A 317 -3.29 7.12 -15.68
N LEU A 318 -2.40 7.98 -15.15
CA LEU A 318 -2.25 8.31 -13.71
C LEU A 318 -0.97 9.11 -13.49
N SER A 319 -1.04 10.19 -12.71
CA SER A 319 0.14 10.85 -12.14
C SER A 319 0.35 10.36 -10.71
N PHE A 320 1.44 9.64 -10.45
CA PHE A 320 1.97 9.46 -9.10
C PHE A 320 3.00 10.54 -8.85
N ARG A 321 2.71 11.49 -7.95
CA ARG A 321 3.73 12.43 -7.46
C ARG A 321 3.90 12.30 -5.96
N PHE A 322 5.15 12.21 -5.56
CA PHE A 322 5.60 12.45 -4.19
C PHE A 322 5.76 13.95 -4.03
N CYS A 323 4.98 14.58 -3.16
CA CYS A 323 5.35 15.89 -2.63
C CYS A 323 6.03 15.64 -1.27
N SER A 324 7.20 16.23 -1.05
CA SER A 324 7.80 16.30 0.28
C SER A 324 7.66 17.74 0.76
N CYS A 325 6.96 17.93 1.88
CA CYS A 325 7.01 19.21 2.59
C CYS A 325 8.11 19.12 3.63
N ALA A 326 9.30 19.65 3.33
CA ALA A 326 10.34 19.86 4.33
C ALA A 326 10.58 21.37 4.50
N CYS A 327 10.13 21.91 5.63
CA CYS A 327 10.64 23.15 6.17
C CYS A 327 11.45 22.79 7.41
N ASN A 328 12.79 22.85 7.35
CA ASN A 328 13.60 23.00 8.55
C ASN A 328 14.88 23.78 8.26
N ARG A 329 15.03 24.89 8.98
CA ARG A 329 16.17 25.81 8.93
C ARG A 329 17.39 25.19 9.62
N GLY A 330 18.53 25.23 8.93
CA GLY A 330 19.87 25.30 9.51
C GLY A 330 20.55 23.96 9.83
N ASN A 331 21.50 23.55 8.98
CA ASN A 331 22.93 23.64 9.27
C ASN A 331 23.75 23.01 8.13
N SER A 332 24.68 23.79 7.60
CA SER A 332 25.70 23.38 6.63
C SER A 332 26.72 22.44 7.25
N ARG A 333 27.09 21.36 6.55
CA ARG A 333 28.45 20.78 6.59
C ARG A 333 28.75 19.83 5.42
N GLU A 334 29.74 20.28 4.64
CA GLU A 334 30.77 19.59 3.84
C GLU A 334 30.55 18.18 3.27
N LEU A 335 30.70 18.10 1.95
CA LEU A 335 30.86 16.90 1.13
C LEU A 335 32.32 16.41 1.16
N LEU A 336 32.52 15.08 1.13
CA LEU A 336 33.77 14.45 0.67
C LEU A 336 33.49 13.55 -0.54
N PRO A 337 34.41 13.48 -1.52
CA PRO A 337 34.18 12.86 -2.82
C PRO A 337 34.62 11.38 -2.87
N ASP A 338 34.31 10.75 -4.00
CA ASP A 338 34.82 9.47 -4.53
C ASP A 338 33.90 8.26 -4.38
N TYR A 339 33.18 7.93 -5.47
CA TYR A 339 33.28 6.63 -6.14
C TYR A 339 32.63 6.72 -7.54
N PHE A 340 33.46 6.72 -8.58
CA PHE A 340 33.07 6.63 -9.99
C PHE A 340 33.11 5.17 -10.46
N SER A 341 32.02 4.67 -11.05
CA SER A 341 31.94 3.82 -12.26
C SER A 341 30.49 3.26 -12.32
N SER A 342 29.72 3.41 -13.38
CA SER A 342 30.01 3.00 -14.75
C SER A 342 28.99 3.60 -15.74
N SER A 343 29.43 3.73 -17.01
CA SER A 343 28.63 3.86 -18.23
C SER A 343 27.80 5.15 -18.43
N TRP A 344 28.48 6.23 -18.82
CA TRP A 344 27.87 7.39 -19.50
C TRP A 344 28.38 7.45 -20.95
N ARG A 345 27.46 7.46 -21.93
CA ARG A 345 27.71 7.96 -23.29
C ARG A 345 26.82 9.18 -23.51
N ASP A 346 27.50 10.27 -23.87
CA ASP A 346 27.03 11.50 -24.52
C ASP A 346 25.86 12.26 -23.91
N PHE A 347 26.11 13.46 -23.35
CA PHE A 347 25.83 14.71 -24.06
C PHE A 347 26.52 15.93 -23.40
N ARG A 348 26.99 16.80 -24.28
CA ARG A 348 27.78 18.05 -24.21
C ARG A 348 27.73 18.95 -22.96
N ARG A 349 28.94 19.45 -22.61
CA ARG A 349 29.19 20.72 -21.89
C ARG A 349 28.48 21.88 -22.58
N CYS A 350 27.78 22.71 -21.80
CA CYS A 350 27.57 24.11 -22.15
C CYS A 350 28.66 24.90 -21.43
N ASP A 351 29.69 25.30 -22.17
CA ASP A 351 30.64 26.32 -21.72
C ASP A 351 29.90 27.66 -21.60
N ALA A 352 30.27 28.41 -20.56
CA ALA A 352 29.83 29.76 -20.30
C ALA A 352 30.58 30.73 -21.21
N ASP A 353 29.86 31.60 -21.92
CA ASP A 353 30.40 32.88 -22.35
C ASP A 353 29.27 33.91 -22.54
N GLU A 354 29.31 34.97 -21.74
CA GLU A 354 29.51 36.35 -22.20
C GLU A 354 29.08 37.31 -21.09
N SER A 355 30.07 38.02 -20.56
CA SER A 355 29.91 39.16 -19.66
C SER A 355 29.96 40.45 -20.49
N VAL A 356 28.99 41.35 -20.30
CA VAL A 356 29.03 42.72 -20.82
C VAL A 356 29.03 43.69 -19.63
N PRO A 357 29.94 44.69 -19.58
CA PRO A 357 30.13 45.56 -18.44
C PRO A 357 29.34 46.87 -18.56
N HIS A 358 28.87 47.42 -17.45
CA HIS A 358 28.53 48.84 -17.35
C HIS A 358 29.08 49.48 -16.07
N ARG A 359 30.02 50.40 -16.33
CA ARG A 359 30.41 51.65 -15.64
C ARG A 359 30.42 51.73 -14.12
#